data_AF-A0AA42BCG1-F1
#
_entry.id   AF-A0AA42BCG1-F1
#
_cell.length_a   1.000
_cell.length_b   1.000
_cell.length_c   1.000
_cell.angle_alpha   90.00
_cell.angle_beta   90.00
_cell.angle_gamma   90.00
#
_symmetry.space_group_name_H-M   'P 1'
#
loop_
_entity.id
_entity.type
_entity.pdbx_description
1 polymer ?
#
loop_
_entity_poly.entity_id
_entity_poly.type
_entity_poly.pdbx_seq_one_letter_code
_entity_poly.pdbx_strand_id
1 'polypeptide(L)'
;MVLRTSDRAPGIATGFDHSYSCTHCETENLDRFEDLNDRTWTCKTCGEPVLVELENSDGDKHYVRRCPANELEAGDYIYQEHDVDAGAIRVMASSKATVKGNFWHLALEGIGSARVHPERYYNRVP
;
A
#
# COMPACT_ATOMS: atom_id res chain seq x y z
N MET A 1 27.90 -13.76 -13.44
CA MET A 1 26.69 -12.90 -13.49
C MET A 1 26.28 -12.59 -12.06
N VAL A 2 26.46 -11.36 -11.61
CA VAL A 2 25.96 -10.92 -10.29
C VAL A 2 24.52 -10.51 -10.49
N LEU A 3 23.58 -11.35 -10.07
CA LEU A 3 22.19 -10.94 -9.89
C LEU A 3 22.19 -9.90 -8.77
N ARG A 4 22.23 -8.62 -9.16
CA ARG A 4 21.92 -7.51 -8.26
C ARG A 4 20.44 -7.66 -7.93
N THR A 5 20.12 -8.35 -6.85
CA THR A 5 18.83 -8.20 -6.19
C THR A 5 18.78 -6.74 -5.76
N SER A 6 18.05 -5.93 -6.54
CA SER A 6 17.72 -4.58 -6.11
C SER A 6 16.97 -4.75 -4.79
N ASP A 7 17.58 -4.30 -3.70
CA ASP A 7 17.03 -4.13 -2.36
C ASP A 7 15.92 -3.06 -2.34
N ARG A 8 15.17 -2.94 -3.45
CA ARG A 8 14.05 -2.03 -3.58
C ARG A 8 12.82 -2.83 -3.23
N ALA A 9 12.15 -2.41 -2.16
CA ALA A 9 10.73 -2.66 -1.98
C ALA A 9 10.01 -2.52 -3.34
N PRO A 10 9.23 -3.53 -3.77
CA PRO A 10 8.43 -3.42 -4.99
C PRO A 10 7.54 -2.18 -4.87
N GLY A 11 7.63 -1.28 -5.84
CA GLY A 11 6.69 -0.16 -5.94
C GLY A 11 5.27 -0.69 -6.08
N ILE A 12 4.30 0.10 -5.63
CA ILE A 12 2.87 -0.21 -5.76
C ILE A 12 2.32 0.39 -7.06
N ALA A 13 1.42 -0.34 -7.71
CA ALA A 13 0.69 0.16 -8.87
C ALA A 13 -0.19 1.35 -8.48
N THR A 14 -0.29 2.32 -9.39
CA THR A 14 -0.88 3.65 -9.16
C THR A 14 -1.91 4.03 -10.22
N GLY A 15 -2.32 3.05 -11.04
CA GLY A 15 -3.22 3.29 -12.16
C GLY A 15 -4.65 3.65 -11.73
N PHE A 16 -5.04 3.27 -10.51
CA PHE A 16 -6.34 3.59 -9.91
C PHE A 16 -6.30 4.84 -9.02
N ASP A 17 -5.13 5.50 -8.88
CA ASP A 17 -5.00 6.68 -8.03
C ASP A 17 -5.64 7.88 -8.72
N HIS A 18 -6.71 8.42 -8.13
CA HIS A 18 -7.40 9.61 -8.62
C HIS A 18 -6.77 10.90 -8.08
N SER A 19 -6.54 10.96 -6.76
CA SER A 19 -5.99 12.14 -6.11
C SER A 19 -5.21 11.80 -4.83
N TYR A 20 -4.40 12.75 -4.37
CA TYR A 20 -3.61 12.64 -3.15
C TYR A 20 -3.89 13.84 -2.24
N SER A 21 -4.00 13.60 -0.94
CA SER A 21 -4.17 14.66 0.05
C SER A 21 -3.35 14.39 1.31
N CYS A 22 -2.95 15.46 1.99
CA CYS A 22 -2.29 15.39 3.30
C CYS A 22 -3.25 15.95 4.35
N THR A 23 -3.77 15.07 5.20
CA THR A 23 -4.70 15.47 6.28
C THR A 23 -4.03 16.33 7.35
N HIS A 24 -2.71 16.23 7.51
CA HIS A 24 -1.96 17.02 8.49
C HIS A 24 -1.67 18.45 8.00
N CYS A 25 -1.41 18.61 6.70
CA CYS A 25 -1.22 19.93 6.09
C CYS A 25 -2.54 20.55 5.59
N GLU A 26 -3.66 19.85 5.72
CA GLU A 26 -4.96 20.24 5.16
C GLU A 26 -4.85 20.62 3.67
N THR A 27 -4.03 19.87 2.93
CA THR A 27 -3.73 20.14 1.52
C THR A 27 -4.28 19.01 0.64
N GLU A 28 -5.02 19.37 -0.39
CA GLU A 28 -5.62 18.46 -1.37
C GLU A 28 -4.95 18.60 -2.74
N ASN A 29 -5.21 17.65 -3.64
CA ASN A 29 -4.69 17.63 -5.01
C ASN A 29 -3.16 17.73 -5.09
N LEU A 30 -2.47 17.04 -4.17
CA LEU A 30 -1.01 17.00 -4.15
C LEU A 30 -0.50 16.34 -5.44
N ASP A 31 0.53 16.93 -6.04
CA ASP A 31 1.21 16.34 -7.18
C ASP A 31 2.09 15.18 -6.72
N ARG A 32 1.93 14.03 -7.36
CA ARG A 32 2.65 12.80 -7.01
C ARG A 32 4.18 12.95 -7.08
N PHE A 33 4.69 13.74 -8.01
CA PHE A 33 6.13 13.86 -8.26
C PHE A 33 6.73 15.03 -7.49
N GLU A 34 6.01 16.13 -7.38
CA GLU A 34 6.46 17.36 -6.72
C GLU A 34 6.24 17.30 -5.21
N ASP A 35 5.10 16.80 -4.73
CA ASP A 35 4.69 16.92 -3.32
C ASP A 35 4.83 15.64 -2.50
N LEU A 36 4.89 14.47 -3.15
CA LEU A 36 4.95 13.15 -2.48
C LEU A 36 6.34 12.51 -2.58
N ASN A 37 6.76 11.86 -1.50
CA ASN A 37 7.85 10.89 -1.55
C ASN A 37 7.30 9.56 -2.07
N ASP A 38 7.58 9.24 -3.34
CA ASP A 38 7.09 8.04 -4.03
C ASP A 38 7.57 6.70 -3.45
N ARG A 39 8.59 6.75 -2.56
CA ARG A 39 9.11 5.55 -1.87
C ARG A 39 8.37 5.24 -0.59
N THR A 40 7.92 6.28 0.10
CA THR A 40 7.29 6.17 1.43
C THR A 40 5.81 6.52 1.42
N TRP A 41 5.31 7.07 0.31
CA TRP A 41 3.95 7.58 0.18
C TRP A 41 3.61 8.59 1.28
N THR A 42 4.56 9.47 1.56
CA THR A 42 4.42 10.54 2.56
C THR A 42 4.49 11.91 1.89
N CYS A 43 3.86 12.89 2.51
CA CYS A 43 3.95 14.29 2.12
C CYS A 43 5.39 14.78 2.34
N LYS A 44 6.03 15.38 1.33
CA LYS A 44 7.40 15.93 1.47
C LYS A 44 7.48 17.08 2.46
N THR A 45 6.38 17.80 2.68
CA THR A 45 6.34 18.98 3.56
C THR A 45 6.38 18.60 5.04
N CYS A 46 5.54 17.65 5.48
CA CYS A 46 5.43 17.28 6.89
C CYS A 46 5.91 15.86 7.21
N GLY A 47 6.15 15.02 6.21
CA GLY A 47 6.59 13.63 6.39
C GLY A 47 5.47 12.64 6.72
N GLU A 48 4.22 13.10 6.88
CA GLU A 48 3.08 12.24 7.23
C GLU A 48 2.57 11.43 6.04
N PRO A 49 2.01 10.22 6.26
CA PRO A 49 1.38 9.43 5.22
C PRO A 49 0.26 10.19 4.53
N VAL A 50 0.26 10.18 3.19
CA VAL A 50 -0.82 10.79 2.42
C VAL A 50 -2.04 9.88 2.35
N LEU A 51 -3.21 10.49 2.25
CA LEU A 51 -4.43 9.82 1.86
C LEU A 51 -4.46 9.74 0.33
N VAL A 52 -4.66 8.55 -0.20
CA VAL A 52 -4.81 8.28 -1.62
C VAL A 52 -6.29 8.02 -1.88
N GLU A 53 -6.88 8.75 -2.82
CA GLU A 53 -8.20 8.44 -3.35
C GLU A 53 -8.03 7.48 -4.52
N LEU A 54 -8.58 6.28 -4.40
CA LEU A 54 -8.73 5.32 -5.48
C LEU A 54 -10.10 5.50 -6.13
N GLU A 55 -10.17 5.37 -7.45
CA GLU A 55 -11.43 5.33 -8.18
C GLU A 55 -11.56 3.97 -8.89
N ASN A 56 -12.66 3.25 -8.63
CA ASN A 56 -12.95 1.99 -9.30
C ASN A 56 -13.58 2.21 -10.69
N SER A 57 -13.86 1.14 -11.43
CA SER A 57 -14.44 1.25 -12.78
C SER A 57 -15.88 1.78 -12.81
N ASP A 58 -16.61 1.69 -11.70
CA ASP A 58 -17.97 2.21 -11.53
C ASP A 58 -17.99 3.71 -11.11
N GLY A 59 -16.82 4.30 -10.83
CA GLY A 59 -16.67 5.69 -10.38
C GLY A 59 -16.80 5.88 -8.86
N ASP A 60 -16.85 4.79 -8.08
CA ASP A 60 -16.81 4.87 -6.62
C ASP A 60 -15.42 5.25 -6.14
N LYS A 61 -15.40 6.15 -5.15
CA LYS A 61 -14.19 6.66 -4.52
C LYS A 61 -13.89 5.92 -3.23
N HIS A 62 -12.65 5.47 -3.08
CA HIS A 62 -12.16 4.78 -1.88
C HIS A 62 -10.90 5.44 -1.36
N TYR A 63 -10.86 5.75 -0.07
CA TYR A 63 -9.70 6.38 0.54
C TYR A 63 -8.82 5.34 1.23
N VAL A 64 -7.52 5.39 0.94
CA VAL A 64 -6.54 4.46 1.48
C VAL A 64 -5.28 5.18 1.93
N ARG A 65 -4.54 4.58 2.85
CA ARG A 65 -3.14 4.90 3.15
C ARG A 65 -2.28 3.75 2.68
N ARG A 66 -1.16 4.09 2.05
CA ARG A 66 -0.19 3.10 1.62
C ARG A 66 0.71 2.74 2.78
N CYS A 67 0.68 1.48 3.19
CA CYS A 67 1.52 0.97 4.26
C CYS A 67 2.27 -0.28 3.81
N PRO A 68 3.51 -0.50 4.30
CA PRO A 68 4.25 -1.72 4.03
C PRO A 68 3.60 -2.94 4.71
N ALA A 69 3.87 -4.12 4.18
CA ALA A 69 3.31 -5.38 4.66
C ALA A 69 3.56 -5.63 6.15
N ASN A 70 4.71 -5.20 6.65
CA ASN A 70 5.10 -5.34 8.05
C ASN A 70 4.38 -4.40 9.03
N GLU A 71 3.64 -3.43 8.52
CA GLU A 71 2.78 -2.52 9.30
C GLU A 71 1.29 -2.88 9.20
N LEU A 72 0.94 -3.89 8.39
CA LEU A 72 -0.42 -4.44 8.37
C LEU A 72 -0.68 -5.27 9.62
N GLU A 73 -1.89 -5.17 10.14
CA GLU A 73 -2.38 -5.95 11.27
C GLU A 73 -3.57 -6.83 10.87
N ALA A 74 -3.79 -7.91 11.61
CA ALA A 74 -4.97 -8.74 11.42
C ALA A 74 -6.24 -7.93 11.78
N GLY A 75 -7.20 -7.87 10.87
CA GLY A 75 -8.37 -7.01 11.00
C GLY A 75 -8.36 -5.81 10.07
N ASP A 76 -7.19 -5.41 9.55
CA ASP A 76 -7.09 -4.37 8.52
C ASP A 76 -7.83 -4.78 7.24
N TYR A 77 -8.29 -3.78 6.49
CA TYR A 77 -8.85 -3.98 5.16
C TYR A 77 -7.93 -3.36 4.11
N ILE A 78 -7.68 -4.09 3.02
CA ILE A 78 -6.84 -3.62 1.93
C ILE A 78 -7.53 -3.74 0.58
N TYR A 79 -7.25 -2.82 -0.34
CA TYR A 79 -7.58 -2.97 -1.76
C TYR A 79 -6.37 -3.52 -2.50
N GLN A 80 -6.60 -4.41 -3.48
CA GLN A 80 -5.51 -4.86 -4.34
C GLN A 80 -5.14 -3.76 -5.33
N GLU A 81 -3.83 -3.53 -5.48
CA GLU A 81 -3.27 -2.49 -6.35
C GLU A 81 -3.65 -2.65 -7.84
N HIS A 82 -4.01 -3.87 -8.26
CA HIS A 82 -4.33 -4.23 -9.64
C HIS A 82 -5.80 -4.61 -9.83
N ASP A 83 -6.59 -4.60 -8.76
CA ASP A 83 -7.99 -5.02 -8.78
C ASP A 83 -8.74 -4.35 -7.62
N VAL A 84 -9.03 -3.06 -7.80
CA VAL A 84 -9.84 -2.28 -6.83
C VAL A 84 -11.30 -2.73 -6.89
N ASP A 85 -11.76 -3.17 -8.07
CA ASP A 85 -13.13 -3.64 -8.32
C ASP A 85 -13.49 -4.92 -7.55
N ALA A 86 -12.51 -5.76 -7.21
CA ALA A 86 -12.70 -6.90 -6.30
C ALA A 86 -13.09 -6.50 -4.87
N GLY A 87 -13.01 -5.21 -4.51
CA GLY A 87 -13.37 -4.69 -3.21
C GLY A 87 -12.30 -4.86 -2.14
N ALA A 88 -12.60 -4.35 -0.95
CA ALA A 88 -11.70 -4.43 0.19
C ALA A 88 -11.64 -5.86 0.76
N ILE A 89 -10.43 -6.36 0.96
CA ILE A 89 -10.16 -7.70 1.49
C ILE A 89 -9.59 -7.57 2.90
N ARG A 90 -10.12 -8.38 3.81
CA ARG A 90 -9.64 -8.40 5.19
C ARG A 90 -8.30 -9.12 5.32
N VAL A 91 -7.38 -8.52 6.06
CA VAL A 91 -6.13 -9.13 6.50
C VAL A 91 -6.44 -10.08 7.65
N MET A 92 -6.14 -11.36 7.45
CA MET A 92 -6.36 -12.43 8.44
C MET A 92 -5.12 -12.65 9.32
N ALA A 93 -3.93 -12.45 8.75
CA ALA A 93 -2.67 -12.52 9.49
C ALA A 93 -1.58 -11.72 8.77
N SER A 94 -0.72 -11.08 9.55
CA SER A 94 0.48 -10.37 9.07
C SER A 94 1.59 -10.60 10.10
N SER A 95 2.65 -11.30 9.70
CA SER A 95 3.75 -11.60 10.62
C SER A 95 5.05 -11.94 9.89
N LYS A 96 6.17 -11.87 10.62
CA LYS A 96 7.46 -12.32 10.10
C LYS A 96 7.39 -13.80 9.75
N ALA A 97 7.82 -14.17 8.54
CA ALA A 97 7.83 -15.57 8.14
C ALA A 97 8.86 -16.37 8.95
N THR A 98 8.51 -17.60 9.34
CA THR A 98 9.36 -18.51 10.14
C THR A 98 10.44 -19.22 9.32
N VAL A 99 10.67 -18.80 8.07
CA VAL A 99 11.63 -19.42 7.14
C VAL A 99 12.91 -18.58 7.02
N LYS A 100 14.00 -19.18 6.58
CA LYS A 100 15.27 -18.48 6.33
C LYS A 100 15.10 -17.46 5.20
N GLY A 101 15.29 -16.17 5.50
CA GLY A 101 15.20 -15.06 4.55
C GLY A 101 14.43 -13.86 5.12
N ASN A 102 14.35 -12.77 4.35
CA ASN A 102 13.56 -11.59 4.71
C ASN A 102 12.16 -11.65 4.08
N PHE A 103 11.37 -12.63 4.52
CA PHE A 103 10.00 -12.82 4.03
C PHE A 103 8.98 -12.45 5.09
N TRP A 104 7.86 -11.91 4.65
CA TRP A 104 6.70 -11.61 5.45
C TRP A 104 5.55 -12.55 5.08
N HIS A 105 4.87 -13.09 6.08
CA HIS A 105 3.67 -13.90 5.89
C HIS A 105 2.46 -12.99 5.95
N LEU A 106 1.69 -12.96 4.86
CA LEU A 106 0.44 -12.22 4.77
C LEU A 106 -0.68 -13.20 4.39
N ALA A 107 -1.75 -13.23 5.16
CA ALA A 107 -2.96 -14.01 4.88
C ALA A 107 -4.13 -13.07 4.67
N LEU A 108 -4.87 -13.28 3.58
CA LEU A 108 -6.00 -12.48 3.14
C LEU A 108 -7.25 -13.35 3.06
N GLU A 109 -8.38 -12.78 3.48
CA GLU A 109 -9.67 -13.44 3.44
C GLU A 109 -10.06 -13.80 2.01
N GLY A 110 -10.55 -15.02 1.78
CA GLY A 110 -10.96 -15.51 0.46
C GLY A 110 -9.84 -15.80 -0.54
N ILE A 111 -8.62 -15.25 -0.35
CA ILE A 111 -7.47 -15.43 -1.24
C ILE A 111 -6.49 -16.48 -0.70
N GLY A 112 -6.33 -16.52 0.62
CA GLY A 112 -5.36 -17.40 1.29
C GLY A 112 -4.08 -16.66 1.69
N SER A 113 -3.00 -17.42 1.89
CA SER A 113 -1.75 -16.87 2.41
C SER A 113 -0.61 -16.86 1.40
N ALA A 114 0.16 -15.78 1.39
CA ALA A 114 1.33 -15.59 0.56
C ALA A 114 2.57 -15.22 1.38
N ARG A 115 3.73 -15.39 0.76
CA ARG A 115 5.01 -14.85 1.25
C ARG A 115 5.35 -13.64 0.40
N VAL A 116 5.54 -12.51 1.05
CA VAL A 116 5.77 -11.21 0.40
C VAL A 116 7.00 -10.54 0.98
N HIS A 117 7.50 -9.50 0.31
CA HIS A 117 8.54 -8.66 0.89
C HIS A 117 7.93 -7.82 2.04
N PRO A 118 8.60 -7.68 3.20
CA PRO A 118 8.05 -6.91 4.33
C PRO A 118 7.76 -5.46 3.98
N GLU A 119 8.57 -4.86 3.12
CA GLU A 119 8.40 -3.47 2.68
C GLU A 119 7.51 -3.31 1.44
N ARG A 120 6.85 -4.38 0.98
CA ARG A 120 5.88 -4.26 -0.12
C ARG A 120 4.68 -3.45 0.37
N TYR A 121 4.32 -2.41 -0.36
CA TYR A 121 3.20 -1.55 -0.03
C TYR A 121 1.85 -2.15 -0.41
N TYR A 122 0.83 -1.86 0.41
CA TYR A 122 -0.57 -2.21 0.20
C TYR A 122 -1.44 -0.97 0.43
N ASN A 123 -2.57 -0.90 -0.28
CA ASN A 123 -3.59 0.13 -0.11
C ASN A 123 -4.48 -0.24 1.09
N ARG A 124 -4.17 0.25 2.29
CA ARG A 124 -4.93 -0.03 3.52
C ARG A 124 -6.01 1.02 3.76
N VAL A 125 -7.22 0.59 4.10
CA VAL A 125 -8.30 1.48 4.55
C VAL A 125 -7.90 2.13 5.89
N PRO A 126 -7.93 3.48 6.03
CA PRO A 126 -7.46 4.20 7.22
C PRO A 126 -8.21 3.88 8.51
#